data_AF-A0A926CCK5-F1
#
_entry.id   AF-A0A926CCK5-F1
#
_cell.length_a   1.000
_cell.length_b   1.000
_cell.length_c   1.000
_cell.angle_alpha   90.00
_cell.angle_beta   90.00
_cell.angle_gamma   90.00
#
_symmetry.space_group_name_H-M   'P 1'
#
loop_
_entity.id
_entity.type
_entity.pdbx_description
1 polymer ?
#
loop_
_entity_poly.entity_id
_entity_poly.type
_entity_poly.pdbx_seq_one_letter_code
_entity_poly.pdbx_strand_id
1 'polypeptide(L)'
;MPAAETCAACGGALHHSFFVLHGGTERFCAACMQSRPRCSGCGAPVGQQHWRLHDSRVLCARCHLVAVYDPAEAATIFAATVASVEQQLGLKLRVGVAFRLVDVPTMTQLRAEGGVASDALQVMGLYQRQGALRMISVLYGLPRLAFRTTVAHEYAHAWQTENCPLLEDDLLREGFAEWVAYHHLRFLGCSRAAEDMRTSSHPYQPMFESVLAIEGQRGIAGVIAHLLAVGRGL
;
A
#
# COMPACT_ATOMS: atom_id res chain seq x y z
N MET A 1 30.64 5.37 27.32
CA MET A 1 29.63 6.42 27.13
C MET A 1 28.66 5.96 26.06
N PRO A 2 27.33 6.06 26.25
CA PRO A 2 26.40 5.74 25.17
C PRO A 2 26.70 6.66 23.98
N ALA A 3 26.65 6.10 22.76
CA ALA A 3 26.88 6.87 21.55
C ALA A 3 25.92 8.07 21.50
N ALA A 4 26.43 9.26 21.16
CA ALA A 4 25.59 10.43 20.99
C ALA A 4 24.50 10.12 19.95
N GLU A 5 23.24 10.27 20.34
CA GLU A 5 22.13 10.07 19.43
C GLU A 5 22.14 11.18 18.39
N THR A 6 22.10 10.83 17.11
CA THR A 6 22.17 11.78 16.00
C THR A 6 20.91 11.73 15.15
N CYS A 7 20.55 12.87 14.55
CA CYS A 7 19.45 12.97 13.62
C CYS A 7 19.77 12.20 12.34
N ALA A 8 18.93 11.23 11.96
CA ALA A 8 19.14 10.41 10.77
C ALA A 8 19.15 11.22 9.46
N ALA A 9 18.56 12.42 9.46
CA ALA A 9 18.57 13.29 8.29
C ALA A 9 19.81 14.20 8.22
N CYS A 10 20.18 14.89 9.30
CA CYS A 10 21.25 15.90 9.28
C CYS A 10 22.56 15.51 9.96
N GLY A 11 22.60 14.39 10.69
CA GLY A 11 23.76 13.97 11.48
C GLY A 11 24.01 14.80 12.75
N GLY A 12 23.24 15.86 12.99
CA GLY A 12 23.36 16.70 14.19
C GLY A 12 22.97 15.94 15.47
N ALA A 13 23.60 16.28 16.58
CA ALA A 13 23.32 15.67 17.88
C ALA A 13 21.89 15.97 18.37
N LEU A 14 21.25 14.97 18.96
CA LEU A 14 19.93 15.05 19.57
C LEU A 14 20.11 15.26 21.08
N HIS A 15 19.75 16.44 21.57
CA HIS A 15 19.96 16.82 22.97
C HIS A 15 18.68 16.72 23.83
N HIS A 16 17.50 16.70 23.21
CA HIS A 16 16.20 16.74 23.89
C HIS A 16 15.18 15.81 23.20
N SER A 17 14.06 16.37 22.74
CA SER A 17 13.01 15.66 22.01
C SER A 17 13.45 15.34 20.57
N PHE A 18 12.99 14.19 20.10
CA PHE A 18 13.14 13.74 18.73
C PHE A 18 11.82 13.15 18.23
N PHE A 19 11.67 13.10 16.91
CA PHE A 19 10.54 12.48 16.24
C PHE A 19 10.95 11.10 15.73
N VAL A 20 10.08 10.13 15.89
CA VAL A 20 10.16 8.82 15.25
C VAL A 20 8.89 8.67 14.42
N LEU A 21 9.05 8.35 13.14
CA LEU A 21 7.89 8.05 12.30
C LEU A 21 7.33 6.68 12.63
N HIS A 22 6.02 6.53 12.46
CA HIS A 22 5.33 5.25 12.66
C HIS A 22 6.00 4.13 11.84
N GLY A 23 6.19 2.95 12.44
CA GLY A 23 6.93 1.83 11.86
C GLY A 23 8.47 2.00 11.79
N GLY A 24 9.01 3.19 12.10
CA GLY A 24 10.44 3.49 12.06
C GLY A 24 11.17 3.25 13.39
N THR A 25 12.50 3.34 13.33
CA THR A 25 13.40 3.41 14.51
C THR A 25 14.34 4.60 14.46
N GLU A 26 14.43 5.25 13.29
CA GLU A 26 15.25 6.43 13.08
C GLU A 26 14.66 7.65 13.80
N ARG A 27 15.56 8.48 14.35
CA ARG A 27 15.22 9.68 15.10
C ARG A 27 15.53 10.92 14.28
N PHE A 28 14.62 11.88 14.32
CA PHE A 28 14.71 13.12 13.55
C PHE A 28 14.57 14.33 14.48
N CYS A 29 15.40 15.36 14.27
CA CYS A 29 15.23 16.62 14.99
C CYS A 29 14.03 17.42 14.47
N ALA A 30 13.47 18.29 15.32
CA ALA A 30 12.33 19.14 14.98
C ALA A 30 12.58 19.97 13.70
N ALA A 31 13.77 20.54 13.57
CA ALA A 31 14.13 21.36 12.41
C ALA A 31 14.05 20.56 11.09
N CYS A 32 14.59 19.32 11.07
CA CYS A 32 14.49 18.46 9.88
C CYS A 32 13.05 18.05 9.62
N MET A 33 12.29 17.77 10.67
CA MET A 33 10.87 17.47 10.53
C MET A 33 10.07 18.65 9.96
N GLN A 34 10.44 19.89 10.24
CA GLN A 34 9.68 21.03 9.75
C GLN A 34 10.09 21.50 8.35
N SER A 35 11.39 21.46 8.04
CA SER A 35 11.95 22.18 6.89
C SER A 35 12.33 21.31 5.69
N ARG A 36 12.55 20.00 5.89
CA ARG A 36 13.09 19.16 4.82
C ARG A 36 11.99 18.49 3.99
N PRO A 37 12.23 18.28 2.67
CA PRO A 37 11.36 17.48 1.84
C PRO A 37 11.12 16.09 2.42
N ARG A 38 9.93 15.54 2.22
CA ARG A 38 9.57 14.20 2.68
C ARG A 38 9.87 13.15 1.63
N CYS A 39 10.46 12.05 2.07
CA CYS A 39 10.60 10.84 1.28
C CYS A 39 9.20 10.36 0.86
N SER A 40 8.95 10.23 -0.43
CA SER A 40 7.67 9.77 -0.95
C SER A 40 7.38 8.28 -0.67
N GLY A 41 8.37 7.52 -0.20
CA GLY A 41 8.19 6.11 0.17
C GLY A 41 7.92 5.85 1.65
N CYS A 42 8.38 6.71 2.57
CA CYS A 42 8.20 6.50 4.02
C CYS A 42 7.85 7.76 4.83
N GLY A 43 7.71 8.93 4.19
CA GLY A 43 7.42 10.19 4.85
C GLY A 43 8.59 10.82 5.63
N ALA A 44 9.72 10.13 5.79
CA ALA A 44 10.89 10.65 6.51
C ALA A 44 11.46 11.92 5.87
N PRO A 45 11.94 12.92 6.64
CA PRO A 45 12.70 14.02 6.08
C PRO A 45 13.96 13.47 5.41
N VAL A 46 14.20 13.85 4.15
CA VAL A 46 15.35 13.33 3.41
C VAL A 46 16.68 13.84 3.98
N GLY A 47 17.70 12.99 3.94
CA GLY A 47 19.07 13.34 4.30
C GLY A 47 19.80 14.06 3.16
N GLN A 48 21.10 14.31 3.34
CA GLN A 48 21.92 14.88 2.26
C GLN A 48 21.95 13.95 1.03
N GLN A 49 22.12 12.65 1.25
CA GLN A 49 21.98 11.64 0.21
C GLN A 49 20.49 11.30 -0.01
N HIS A 50 19.95 11.77 -1.12
CA HIS A 50 18.59 11.52 -1.55
C HIS A 50 18.52 11.48 -3.08
N TRP A 51 17.47 10.83 -3.60
CA TRP A 51 17.28 10.62 -5.04
C TRP A 51 16.00 11.30 -5.49
N ARG A 52 16.11 12.14 -6.50
CA ARG A 52 14.95 12.75 -7.17
C ARG A 52 14.52 11.86 -8.32
N LEU A 53 13.24 11.46 -8.33
CA LEU A 53 12.62 10.72 -9.42
C LEU A 53 12.24 11.66 -10.57
N HIS A 54 11.95 11.10 -11.74
CA HIS A 54 11.60 11.86 -12.93
C HIS A 54 10.29 12.65 -12.76
N ASP A 55 9.39 12.20 -11.89
CA ASP A 55 8.16 12.88 -11.49
C ASP A 55 8.33 13.85 -10.30
N SER A 56 9.56 14.26 -10.01
CA SER A 56 9.95 15.21 -8.95
C SER A 56 9.79 14.72 -7.51
N ARG A 57 9.23 13.52 -7.28
CA ARG A 57 9.27 12.89 -5.95
C ARG A 57 10.71 12.67 -5.49
N VAL A 58 10.91 12.57 -4.18
CA VAL A 58 12.24 12.31 -3.59
C VAL A 58 12.19 11.08 -2.70
N LEU A 59 13.27 10.30 -2.71
CA LEU A 59 13.45 9.14 -1.84
C LEU A 59 14.69 9.29 -0.97
N CYS A 60 14.56 8.91 0.30
CA CYS A 60 15.71 8.72 1.17
C CYS A 60 16.51 7.48 0.74
N ALA A 61 17.77 7.38 1.17
CA ALA A 61 18.65 6.26 0.85
C ALA A 61 18.04 4.89 1.13
N ARG A 62 17.36 4.72 2.29
CA ARG A 62 16.71 3.46 2.66
C ARG A 62 15.62 3.05 1.68
N CYS A 63 14.74 3.97 1.31
CA CYS A 63 13.66 3.67 0.38
C CYS A 63 14.21 3.44 -1.04
N HIS A 64 15.18 4.25 -1.47
CA HIS A 64 15.82 4.11 -2.77
C HIS A 64 16.48 2.73 -2.95
N LEU A 65 17.17 2.23 -1.92
CA LEU A 65 17.89 0.95 -1.96
C LEU A 65 16.99 -0.25 -2.28
N VAL A 66 15.71 -0.18 -1.92
CA VAL A 66 14.75 -1.29 -2.10
C VAL A 66 13.57 -0.89 -2.99
N ALA A 67 13.67 0.24 -3.68
CA ALA A 67 12.61 0.71 -4.56
C ALA A 67 12.60 -0.07 -5.88
N VAL A 68 11.40 -0.32 -6.39
CA VAL A 68 11.20 -1.02 -7.66
C VAL A 68 11.14 0.01 -8.78
N TYR A 69 12.11 -0.05 -9.69
CA TYR A 69 12.24 0.87 -10.82
C TYR A 69 12.06 0.18 -12.17
N ASP A 70 12.59 -1.03 -12.32
CA ASP A 70 12.53 -1.77 -13.57
C ASP A 70 11.11 -2.34 -13.79
N PRO A 71 10.43 -2.01 -14.92
CA PRO A 71 9.14 -2.58 -15.24
C PRO A 71 9.12 -4.11 -15.31
N ALA A 72 10.20 -4.76 -15.75
CA ALA A 72 10.28 -6.21 -15.83
C ALA A 72 10.38 -6.86 -14.43
N GLU A 73 11.17 -6.25 -13.54
CA GLU A 73 11.21 -6.64 -12.12
C GLU A 73 9.83 -6.43 -11.47
N ALA A 74 9.21 -5.28 -11.71
CA ALA A 74 7.88 -4.95 -11.18
C ALA A 74 6.83 -5.98 -11.61
N ALA A 75 6.82 -6.40 -12.87
CA ALA A 75 5.93 -7.43 -13.38
C ALA A 75 6.16 -8.79 -12.69
N THR A 76 7.42 -9.14 -12.42
CA THR A 76 7.78 -10.37 -11.70
C THR A 76 7.28 -10.33 -10.25
N ILE A 77 7.48 -9.20 -9.55
CA ILE A 77 7.02 -9.01 -8.17
C ILE A 77 5.49 -9.00 -8.12
N PHE A 78 4.83 -8.37 -9.09
CA PHE A 78 3.38 -8.37 -9.24
C PHE A 78 2.85 -9.81 -9.35
N ALA A 79 3.37 -10.60 -10.30
CA ALA A 79 2.94 -11.99 -10.51
C ALA A 79 3.16 -12.85 -9.26
N ALA A 80 4.32 -12.72 -8.59
CA ALA A 80 4.60 -13.44 -7.35
C ALA A 80 3.65 -13.04 -6.20
N THR A 81 3.26 -11.76 -6.14
CA THR A 81 2.31 -11.25 -5.14
C THR A 81 0.92 -11.82 -5.38
N VAL A 82 0.43 -11.76 -6.62
CA VAL A 82 -0.86 -12.35 -7.02
C VAL A 82 -0.89 -13.84 -6.71
N ALA A 83 0.13 -14.59 -7.11
CA ALA A 83 0.20 -16.03 -6.82
C ALA A 83 0.15 -16.34 -5.31
N SER A 84 0.80 -15.52 -4.49
CA SER A 84 0.76 -15.66 -3.03
C SER A 84 -0.64 -15.38 -2.48
N VAL A 85 -1.31 -14.33 -2.97
CA VAL A 85 -2.69 -14.00 -2.57
C VAL A 85 -3.67 -15.11 -2.97
N GLU A 86 -3.54 -15.64 -4.18
CA GLU A 86 -4.34 -16.80 -4.63
C GLU A 86 -4.09 -18.05 -3.80
N GLN A 87 -2.83 -18.34 -3.48
CA GLN A 87 -2.46 -19.50 -2.66
C GLN A 87 -3.02 -19.40 -1.24
N GLN A 88 -2.91 -18.22 -0.61
CA GLN A 88 -3.22 -18.05 0.80
C GLN A 88 -4.72 -17.78 1.05
N LEU A 89 -5.41 -17.08 0.13
CA LEU A 89 -6.80 -16.64 0.30
C LEU A 89 -7.76 -17.26 -0.73
N GLY A 90 -7.28 -17.95 -1.76
CA GLY A 90 -8.13 -18.53 -2.80
C GLY A 90 -8.78 -17.50 -3.75
N LEU A 91 -8.32 -16.25 -3.76
CA LEU A 91 -8.90 -15.15 -4.54
C LEU A 91 -8.45 -15.19 -6.01
N LYS A 92 -8.99 -16.13 -6.79
CA LYS A 92 -8.64 -16.28 -8.21
C LYS A 92 -9.48 -15.38 -9.11
N LEU A 93 -8.85 -14.74 -10.09
CA LEU A 93 -9.54 -14.07 -11.19
C LEU A 93 -9.84 -15.07 -12.31
N ARG A 94 -11.00 -14.95 -12.95
CA ARG A 94 -11.44 -15.79 -14.06
C ARG A 94 -10.93 -15.28 -15.40
N VAL A 95 -10.89 -13.98 -15.57
CA VAL A 95 -10.51 -13.34 -16.84
C VAL A 95 -9.13 -12.68 -16.73
N GLY A 96 -8.67 -12.38 -15.52
CA GLY A 96 -7.35 -11.81 -15.24
C GLY A 96 -7.31 -10.29 -15.27
N VAL A 97 -6.10 -9.74 -15.07
CA VAL A 97 -5.86 -8.30 -14.97
C VAL A 97 -4.47 -7.97 -15.54
N ALA A 98 -4.37 -6.87 -16.29
CA ALA A 98 -3.10 -6.35 -16.78
C ALA A 98 -2.39 -5.54 -15.69
N PHE A 99 -1.07 -5.41 -15.78
CA PHE A 99 -0.25 -4.66 -14.85
C PHE A 99 0.53 -3.54 -15.56
N ARG A 100 0.64 -2.36 -14.93
CA ARG A 100 1.52 -1.27 -15.34
C ARG A 100 2.23 -0.62 -14.17
N LEU A 101 3.49 -0.26 -14.38
CA LEU A 101 4.24 0.63 -13.50
C LEU A 101 4.15 2.06 -14.05
N VAL A 102 3.66 3.01 -13.25
CA VAL A 102 3.33 4.37 -13.72
C VAL A 102 3.84 5.43 -12.76
N ASP A 103 4.07 6.65 -13.25
CA ASP A 103 4.45 7.79 -12.40
C ASP A 103 3.24 8.59 -11.89
N VAL A 104 3.50 9.62 -11.07
CA VAL A 104 2.42 10.47 -10.51
C VAL A 104 1.57 11.14 -11.59
N PRO A 105 2.13 11.80 -12.63
CA PRO A 105 1.33 12.40 -13.70
C PRO A 105 0.41 11.39 -14.40
N THR A 106 0.95 10.22 -14.76
CA THR A 106 0.18 9.16 -15.41
C THR A 106 -0.90 8.61 -14.48
N MET A 107 -0.59 8.36 -13.20
CA MET A 107 -1.58 7.92 -12.21
C MET A 107 -2.72 8.93 -12.04
N THR A 108 -2.38 10.23 -12.03
CA THR A 108 -3.35 11.32 -11.91
C THR A 108 -4.29 11.36 -13.13
N GLN A 109 -3.73 11.22 -14.33
CA GLN A 109 -4.52 11.13 -15.56
C GLN A 109 -5.47 9.93 -15.54
N LEU A 110 -4.97 8.74 -15.19
CA LEU A 110 -5.78 7.52 -15.12
C LEU A 110 -6.95 7.70 -14.15
N ARG A 111 -6.74 8.29 -12.96
CA ARG A 111 -7.82 8.56 -12.01
C ARG A 111 -8.89 9.49 -12.58
N ALA A 112 -8.48 10.56 -13.26
CA ALA A 112 -9.40 11.51 -13.88
C ALA A 112 -10.27 10.85 -14.96
N GLU A 113 -9.68 10.00 -15.79
CA GLU A 113 -10.39 9.22 -16.82
C GLU A 113 -11.37 8.20 -16.20
N GLY A 114 -11.06 7.69 -15.00
CA GLY A 114 -11.90 6.75 -14.25
C GLY A 114 -13.03 7.41 -13.46
N GLY A 115 -13.19 8.73 -13.50
CA GLY A 115 -14.22 9.45 -12.73
C GLY A 115 -13.99 9.47 -11.22
N VAL A 116 -12.79 9.14 -10.74
CA VAL A 116 -12.45 9.17 -9.31
C VAL A 116 -11.97 10.58 -8.97
N ALA A 117 -12.74 11.28 -8.13
CA ALA A 117 -12.38 12.63 -7.67
C ALA A 117 -11.00 12.66 -6.99
N SER A 118 -10.28 13.77 -7.20
CA SER A 118 -8.88 13.95 -6.79
C SER A 118 -8.73 14.25 -5.29
N ASP A 119 -9.37 13.48 -4.41
CA ASP A 119 -9.12 13.67 -2.98
C ASP A 119 -7.79 13.02 -2.58
N ALA A 120 -6.84 13.93 -2.38
CA ALA A 120 -5.62 14.04 -1.57
C ALA A 120 -5.04 12.87 -0.74
N LEU A 121 -5.40 11.60 -0.96
CA LEU A 121 -4.56 10.48 -0.52
C LEU A 121 -3.54 10.16 -1.62
N GLN A 122 -2.27 10.00 -1.24
CA GLN A 122 -1.21 9.56 -2.15
C GLN A 122 -1.51 8.14 -2.62
N VAL A 123 -2.26 8.04 -3.72
CA VAL A 123 -2.66 6.77 -4.32
C VAL A 123 -1.40 6.06 -4.85
N MET A 124 -1.02 4.99 -4.16
CA MET A 124 0.14 4.17 -4.49
C MET A 124 -0.16 3.18 -5.62
N GLY A 125 -1.43 2.84 -5.83
CA GLY A 125 -1.87 1.95 -6.89
C GLY A 125 -3.33 2.22 -7.25
N LEU A 126 -3.77 1.69 -8.38
CA LEU A 126 -5.11 1.91 -8.89
C LEU A 126 -5.54 0.71 -9.72
N TYR A 127 -6.62 0.08 -9.31
CA TYR A 127 -7.39 -0.83 -10.14
C TYR A 127 -8.44 -0.08 -10.96
N GLN A 128 -8.51 -0.38 -12.26
CA GLN A 128 -9.54 0.13 -13.17
C GLN A 128 -10.11 -0.96 -14.05
N ARG A 129 -11.39 -0.78 -14.38
CA ARG A 129 -12.11 -1.54 -15.40
C ARG A 129 -12.73 -0.60 -16.41
N GLN A 130 -12.31 -0.72 -17.68
CA GLN A 130 -12.92 -0.02 -18.81
C GLN A 130 -13.40 -1.06 -19.82
N GLY A 131 -14.72 -1.32 -19.84
CA GLY A 131 -15.30 -2.40 -20.63
C GLY A 131 -14.72 -3.77 -20.25
N ALA A 132 -14.01 -4.40 -21.20
CA ALA A 132 -13.34 -5.68 -21.01
C ALA A 132 -11.91 -5.54 -20.46
N LEU A 133 -11.29 -4.36 -20.56
CA LEU A 133 -9.93 -4.14 -20.07
C LEU A 133 -9.96 -3.98 -18.55
N ARG A 134 -9.11 -4.75 -17.87
CA ARG A 134 -8.84 -4.63 -16.43
C ARG A 134 -7.37 -4.37 -16.23
N MET A 135 -7.05 -3.37 -15.42
CA MET A 135 -5.68 -2.94 -15.20
C MET A 135 -5.44 -2.58 -13.74
N ILE A 136 -4.32 -3.06 -13.20
CA ILE A 136 -3.73 -2.57 -11.96
C ILE A 136 -2.51 -1.73 -12.35
N SER A 137 -2.55 -0.46 -12.00
CA SER A 137 -1.42 0.44 -12.11
C SER A 137 -0.80 0.63 -10.74
N VAL A 138 0.53 0.56 -10.62
CA VAL A 138 1.25 0.79 -9.36
C VAL A 138 2.27 1.89 -9.57
N LEU A 139 2.46 2.71 -8.53
CA LEU A 139 3.34 3.85 -8.57
C LEU A 139 4.81 3.42 -8.67
N TYR A 140 5.52 4.04 -9.61
CA TYR A 140 6.93 3.87 -9.86
C TYR A 140 7.77 4.23 -8.63
N GLY A 141 8.85 3.50 -8.36
CA GLY A 141 9.78 3.83 -7.29
C GLY A 141 9.25 3.60 -5.86
N LEU A 142 8.19 2.80 -5.70
CA LEU A 142 7.76 2.34 -4.38
C LEU A 142 8.80 1.35 -3.79
N PRO A 143 9.10 1.44 -2.47
CA PRO A 143 9.81 0.37 -1.77
C PRO A 143 9.11 -0.98 -1.98
N ARG A 144 9.90 -2.06 -2.16
CA ARG A 144 9.38 -3.40 -2.50
C ARG A 144 8.24 -3.88 -1.61
N LEU A 145 8.32 -3.65 -0.29
CA LEU A 145 7.24 -4.05 0.61
C LEU A 145 5.94 -3.27 0.33
N ALA A 146 6.03 -1.94 0.23
CA ALA A 146 4.89 -1.09 -0.10
C ALA A 146 4.29 -1.46 -1.46
N PHE A 147 5.13 -1.69 -2.47
CA PHE A 147 4.70 -2.17 -3.78
C PHE A 147 3.83 -3.44 -3.67
N ARG A 148 4.30 -4.46 -2.94
CA ARG A 148 3.57 -5.72 -2.77
C ARG A 148 2.28 -5.55 -1.99
N THR A 149 2.28 -4.73 -0.94
CA THR A 149 1.08 -4.39 -0.16
C THR A 149 0.03 -3.71 -1.06
N THR A 150 0.45 -2.73 -1.86
CA THR A 150 -0.42 -2.06 -2.83
C THR A 150 -0.97 -3.05 -3.86
N VAL A 151 -0.14 -3.92 -4.44
CA VAL A 151 -0.62 -4.93 -5.39
C VAL A 151 -1.68 -5.84 -4.76
N ALA A 152 -1.47 -6.30 -3.53
CA ALA A 152 -2.44 -7.13 -2.83
C ALA A 152 -3.78 -6.41 -2.62
N HIS A 153 -3.73 -5.13 -2.23
CA HIS A 153 -4.90 -4.27 -2.09
C HIS A 153 -5.65 -4.10 -3.43
N GLU A 154 -4.98 -3.65 -4.50
CA GLU A 154 -5.62 -3.43 -5.80
C GLU A 154 -6.15 -4.73 -6.43
N TYR A 155 -5.47 -5.86 -6.18
CA TYR A 155 -5.92 -7.17 -6.62
C TYR A 155 -7.21 -7.61 -5.93
N ALA A 156 -7.44 -7.19 -4.68
CA ALA A 156 -8.71 -7.42 -3.99
C ALA A 156 -9.87 -6.72 -4.71
N HIS A 157 -9.68 -5.49 -5.18
CA HIS A 157 -10.69 -4.78 -5.97
C HIS A 157 -10.97 -5.44 -7.32
N ALA A 158 -9.93 -5.97 -7.98
CA ALA A 158 -10.10 -6.78 -9.18
C ALA A 158 -10.97 -8.01 -8.91
N TRP A 159 -10.73 -8.71 -7.79
CA TRP A 159 -11.50 -9.88 -7.39
C TRP A 159 -12.95 -9.54 -7.04
N GLN A 160 -13.17 -8.46 -6.28
CA GLN A 160 -14.51 -7.95 -5.94
C GLN A 160 -15.32 -7.65 -7.20
N THR A 161 -14.72 -6.98 -8.19
CA THR A 161 -15.40 -6.64 -9.45
C THR A 161 -15.89 -7.87 -10.21
N GLU A 162 -15.17 -9.00 -10.14
CA GLU A 162 -15.57 -10.23 -10.81
C GLU A 162 -16.57 -11.07 -10.00
N ASN A 163 -16.51 -11.04 -8.67
CA ASN A 163 -17.19 -12.01 -7.82
C ASN A 163 -18.34 -11.43 -6.99
N CYS A 164 -18.34 -10.11 -6.81
CA CYS A 164 -19.25 -9.33 -5.97
C CYS A 164 -19.83 -8.15 -6.77
N PRO A 165 -20.48 -8.38 -7.93
CA PRO A 165 -20.93 -7.30 -8.82
C PRO A 165 -22.00 -6.38 -8.22
N LEU A 166 -22.68 -6.80 -7.15
CA LEU A 166 -23.71 -6.02 -6.44
C LEU A 166 -23.18 -5.39 -5.14
N LEU A 167 -21.87 -5.47 -4.88
CA LEU A 167 -21.28 -4.84 -3.70
C LEU A 167 -21.09 -3.34 -3.95
N GLU A 168 -22.00 -2.53 -3.39
CA GLU A 168 -22.00 -1.07 -3.50
C GLU A 168 -21.42 -0.37 -2.26
N ASP A 169 -21.21 -1.09 -1.15
CA ASP A 169 -20.63 -0.53 0.07
C ASP A 169 -19.12 -0.30 -0.09
N ASP A 170 -18.76 0.95 -0.38
CA ASP A 170 -17.36 1.37 -0.56
C ASP A 170 -16.50 1.15 0.70
N LEU A 171 -17.07 1.29 1.91
CA LEU A 171 -16.30 1.02 3.13
C LEU A 171 -15.95 -0.46 3.20
N LEU A 172 -16.90 -1.35 2.95
CA LEU A 172 -16.66 -2.80 2.95
C LEU A 172 -15.69 -3.21 1.83
N ARG A 173 -15.76 -2.56 0.66
CA ARG A 173 -14.82 -2.79 -0.44
C ARG A 173 -13.38 -2.49 -0.03
N GLU A 174 -13.16 -1.31 0.55
CA GLU A 174 -11.86 -0.85 1.01
C GLU A 174 -11.36 -1.65 2.23
N GLY A 175 -12.23 -1.91 3.21
CA GLY A 175 -11.90 -2.71 4.39
C GLY A 175 -11.48 -4.15 4.03
N PHE A 176 -12.13 -4.77 3.03
CA PHE A 176 -11.68 -6.07 2.52
C PHE A 176 -10.36 -5.97 1.75
N ALA A 177 -10.13 -4.91 0.98
CA ALA A 177 -8.85 -4.72 0.28
C ALA A 177 -7.68 -4.55 1.26
N GLU A 178 -7.90 -3.80 2.35
CA GLU A 178 -6.94 -3.70 3.47
C GLU A 178 -6.72 -5.04 4.16
N TRP A 179 -7.77 -5.85 4.34
CA TRP A 179 -7.66 -7.19 4.89
C TRP A 179 -6.81 -8.12 4.02
N VAL A 180 -6.94 -8.06 2.69
CA VAL A 180 -6.08 -8.82 1.76
C VAL A 180 -4.62 -8.37 1.86
N ALA A 181 -4.38 -7.06 1.92
CA ALA A 181 -3.05 -6.48 2.08
C ALA A 181 -2.40 -6.87 3.42
N TYR A 182 -3.16 -6.85 4.52
CA TYR A 182 -2.74 -7.32 5.83
C TYR A 182 -2.31 -8.80 5.81
N HIS A 183 -3.12 -9.68 5.21
CA HIS A 183 -2.78 -11.10 5.09
C HIS A 183 -1.55 -11.32 4.23
N HIS A 184 -1.38 -10.54 3.16
CA HIS A 184 -0.17 -10.61 2.37
C HIS A 184 1.08 -10.21 3.18
N LEU A 185 1.02 -9.13 3.98
CA LEU A 185 2.13 -8.77 4.88
C LEU A 185 2.45 -9.87 5.90
N ARG A 186 1.42 -10.49 6.48
CA ARG A 186 1.56 -11.64 7.40
C ARG A 186 2.26 -12.82 6.71
N PHE A 187 1.87 -13.14 5.49
CA PHE A 187 2.48 -14.21 4.69
C PHE A 187 3.95 -13.94 4.38
N LEU A 188 4.33 -12.68 4.14
CA LEU A 188 5.73 -12.28 3.98
C LEU A 188 6.54 -12.29 5.28
N GLY A 189 5.93 -12.62 6.43
CA GLY A 189 6.58 -12.53 7.74
C GLY A 189 6.78 -11.10 8.23
N CYS A 190 6.14 -10.12 7.60
CA CYS A 190 6.27 -8.70 7.93
C CYS A 190 5.29 -8.28 9.04
N SER A 191 5.33 -8.99 10.18
CA SER A 191 4.37 -8.86 11.28
C SER A 191 4.27 -7.44 11.84
N ARG A 192 5.39 -6.70 11.91
CA ARG A 192 5.37 -5.30 12.36
C ARG A 192 4.59 -4.40 11.41
N ALA A 193 4.81 -4.52 10.10
CA ALA A 193 4.08 -3.73 9.11
C ALA A 193 2.58 -4.09 9.10
N ALA A 194 2.24 -5.37 9.33
CA ALA A 194 0.85 -5.81 9.46
C ALA A 194 0.18 -5.20 10.70
N GLU A 195 0.89 -5.09 11.83
CA GLU A 195 0.39 -4.44 13.05
C GLU A 195 0.28 -2.92 12.90
N ASP A 196 1.26 -2.31 12.22
CA ASP A 196 1.22 -0.88 11.90
C ASP A 196 -0.04 -0.55 11.07
N MET A 197 -0.45 -1.41 10.13
CA MET A 197 -1.72 -1.22 9.40
C MET A 197 -2.94 -1.16 10.34
N ARG A 198 -3.04 -2.06 11.33
CA ARG A 198 -4.15 -2.11 12.29
C ARG A 198 -4.24 -0.88 13.19
N THR A 199 -3.07 -0.36 13.56
CA THR A 199 -2.94 0.76 14.50
C THR A 199 -2.88 2.12 13.80
N SER A 200 -2.68 2.15 12.49
CA SER A 200 -2.67 3.38 11.70
C SER A 200 -4.07 4.00 11.62
N SER A 201 -4.16 5.31 11.78
CA SER A 201 -5.43 6.03 11.64
C SER A 201 -5.69 6.33 10.16
N HIS A 202 -6.62 5.62 9.54
CA HIS A 202 -7.12 5.89 8.19
C HIS A 202 -8.63 5.62 8.10
N PRO A 203 -9.36 6.20 7.11
CA PRO A 203 -10.82 6.13 7.04
C PRO A 203 -11.39 4.71 6.99
N TYR A 204 -10.63 3.77 6.44
CA TYR A 204 -11.05 2.38 6.26
C TYR A 204 -10.68 1.48 7.44
N GLN A 205 -9.91 1.97 8.42
CA GLN A 205 -9.46 1.19 9.58
C GLN A 205 -10.61 0.55 10.36
N PRO A 206 -11.75 1.23 10.63
CA PRO A 206 -12.86 0.61 11.35
C PRO A 206 -13.48 -0.56 10.58
N MET A 207 -13.58 -0.45 9.25
CA MET A 207 -14.13 -1.52 8.43
C MET A 207 -13.14 -2.67 8.27
N PHE A 208 -11.84 -2.38 8.12
CA PHE A 208 -10.78 -3.38 8.14
C PHE A 208 -10.81 -4.21 9.45
N GLU A 209 -10.92 -3.57 10.61
CA GLU A 209 -11.07 -4.25 11.90
C GLU A 209 -12.37 -5.07 11.98
N SER A 210 -13.45 -4.59 11.38
CA SER A 210 -14.71 -5.34 11.28
C SER A 210 -14.56 -6.61 10.43
N VAL A 211 -13.83 -6.56 9.31
CA VAL A 211 -13.51 -7.73 8.49
C VAL A 211 -12.63 -8.72 9.26
N LEU A 212 -11.63 -8.24 10.01
CA LEU A 212 -10.84 -9.09 10.91
C LEU A 212 -11.68 -9.74 12.03
N ALA A 213 -12.70 -9.04 12.54
CA ALA A 213 -13.62 -9.61 13.52
C ALA A 213 -14.46 -10.76 12.92
N ILE A 214 -14.89 -10.64 11.66
CA ILE A 214 -15.54 -11.74 10.93
C ILE A 214 -14.60 -12.93 10.80
N GLU A 215 -13.33 -12.69 10.45
CA GLU A 215 -12.31 -13.73 10.39
C GLU A 215 -12.13 -14.42 11.76
N GLY A 216 -12.06 -13.65 12.85
CA GLY A 216 -11.93 -14.21 14.20
C GLY A 216 -13.09 -15.14 14.59
N GLN A 217 -14.29 -14.90 14.04
CA GLN A 217 -15.47 -15.71 14.31
C GLN A 217 -15.65 -16.90 13.36
N ARG A 218 -15.29 -16.74 12.08
CA ARG A 218 -15.67 -17.65 10.99
C ARG A 218 -14.51 -18.12 10.11
N GLY A 219 -13.29 -17.67 10.43
CA GLY A 219 -12.08 -17.90 9.64
C GLY A 219 -12.08 -17.16 8.30
N ILE A 220 -10.99 -17.34 7.55
CA ILE A 220 -10.78 -16.78 6.20
C ILE A 220 -11.95 -17.15 5.25
N ALA A 221 -12.38 -18.41 5.27
CA ALA A 221 -13.50 -18.87 4.44
C ALA A 221 -14.81 -18.14 4.77
N GLY A 222 -15.03 -17.79 6.05
CA GLY A 222 -16.19 -17.03 6.49
C GLY A 222 -16.20 -15.59 6.01
N VAL A 223 -15.04 -14.92 5.94
CA VAL A 223 -14.90 -13.58 5.35
C VAL A 223 -15.28 -13.61 3.86
N ILE A 224 -14.71 -14.57 3.12
CA ILE A 224 -14.97 -14.71 1.68
C ILE A 224 -16.46 -15.01 1.45
N ALA A 225 -17.05 -15.93 2.22
CA ALA A 225 -18.48 -16.23 2.13
C ALA A 225 -19.35 -15.01 2.43
N HIS A 226 -18.97 -14.18 3.41
CA HIS A 226 -19.67 -12.94 3.71
C HIS A 226 -19.64 -11.96 2.54
N LEU A 227 -18.46 -11.71 1.95
CA LEU A 227 -18.33 -10.82 0.78
C LEU A 227 -19.12 -11.33 -0.42
N LEU A 228 -19.13 -12.65 -0.66
CA LEU A 228 -19.90 -13.26 -1.73
C LEU A 228 -21.41 -13.16 -1.49
N ALA A 229 -21.87 -13.31 -0.24
CA ALA A 229 -23.27 -13.17 0.09
C ALA A 229 -23.76 -11.75 -0.16
N VAL A 230 -23.09 -10.75 0.43
CA VAL A 230 -23.40 -9.33 0.22
C VAL A 230 -23.28 -8.95 -1.26
N GLY A 231 -22.17 -9.30 -1.89
CA GLY A 231 -21.87 -8.92 -3.27
C GLY A 231 -22.66 -9.64 -4.36
N ARG A 232 -23.44 -10.66 -4.02
CA ARG A 232 -24.36 -11.38 -4.93
C ARG A 232 -25.83 -11.22 -4.55
N GLY A 233 -26.14 -10.49 -3.47
CA GLY A 233 -27.51 -10.29 -2.98
C GLY A 233 -28.13 -11.57 -2.39
N LEU A 234 -27.32 -12.38 -1.70
CA LEU A 234 -27.74 -13.63 -1.03
C LEU A 234 -27.89 -13.47 0.48
#